data_AF-A0A7S9VUM9-F1
#
_entry.id   AF-A0A7S9VUM9-F1
#
_cell.length_a   1.000
_cell.length_b   1.000
_cell.length_c   1.000
_cell.angle_alpha   90.00
_cell.angle_beta   90.00
_cell.angle_gamma   90.00
#
_symmetry.space_group_name_H-M   'P 1'
#
loop_
_entity.id
_entity.type
_entity.pdbx_description
1 polymer ?
#
loop_
_entity_poly.entity_id
_entity_poly.type
_entity_poly.pdbx_seq_one_letter_code
_entity_poly.pdbx_strand_id
1 'polypeptide(L)'
;MDVTHRLGSLHVPQPSTYRYRLPRGYSHLKPDIGGIIKKLRQDSAMKQESLAHDVGISRGALSRIENGAALPSPETLDRLIEVDL
;
A
#
# COMPACT_ATOMS: atom_id res chain seq x y z
N MET A 1 -40.52 -23.87 24.20
CA MET A 1 -39.06 -23.85 23.99
C MET A 1 -38.85 -23.43 22.56
N ASP A 2 -38.45 -22.18 22.35
CA ASP A 2 -38.31 -21.56 21.04
C ASP A 2 -36.83 -21.58 20.64
N VAL A 3 -36.49 -22.28 19.55
CA VAL A 3 -35.11 -22.46 19.09
C VAL A 3 -34.93 -21.61 17.85
N THR A 4 -34.48 -20.38 18.04
CA THR A 4 -34.20 -19.46 16.94
C THR A 4 -32.81 -19.73 16.33
N HIS A 5 -32.82 -19.93 15.02
CA HIS A 5 -31.67 -19.97 14.12
C HIS A 5 -30.65 -18.86 14.39
N ARG A 6 -29.36 -19.21 14.42
CA ARG A 6 -28.27 -18.27 14.09
C ARG A 6 -27.20 -18.95 13.25
N LEU A 7 -27.19 -18.58 11.96
CA LEU A 7 -26.10 -18.82 11.02
C LEU A 7 -24.81 -18.17 11.57
N GLY A 8 -23.81 -18.98 11.88
CA GLY A 8 -22.48 -18.55 12.28
C GLY A 8 -21.66 -18.09 11.07
N SER A 9 -21.29 -16.82 11.10
CA SER A 9 -20.59 -16.01 10.09
C SER A 9 -19.40 -16.66 9.38
N LEU A 10 -19.32 -16.46 8.07
CA LEU A 10 -18.13 -16.66 7.22
C LEU A 10 -16.93 -15.89 7.79
N HIS A 11 -15.84 -16.60 8.09
CA HIS A 11 -14.53 -16.01 8.31
C HIS A 11 -14.02 -15.45 6.98
N VAL A 12 -14.16 -14.14 6.80
CA VAL A 12 -13.45 -13.41 5.74
C VAL A 12 -12.04 -13.13 6.28
N PRO A 13 -10.98 -13.71 5.69
CA PRO A 13 -9.62 -13.38 6.11
C PRO A 13 -9.37 -11.90 5.81
N GLN A 14 -9.24 -11.10 6.87
CA GLN A 14 -8.91 -9.69 6.72
C GLN A 14 -7.43 -9.60 6.34
N PRO A 15 -7.07 -8.99 5.19
CA PRO A 15 -5.66 -8.79 4.88
C PRO A 15 -5.07 -7.90 5.97
N SER A 16 -3.95 -8.37 6.54
CA SER A 16 -3.09 -7.68 7.50
C SER A 16 -2.63 -6.35 6.91
N THR A 17 -3.51 -5.37 6.96
CA THR A 17 -3.21 -3.99 6.68
C THR A 17 -2.89 -3.40 8.03
N TYR A 18 -1.64 -2.97 8.21
CA TYR A 18 -1.27 -1.98 9.21
C TYR A 18 -2.05 -0.69 8.93
N ARG A 19 -3.35 -0.71 9.24
CA ARG A 19 -4.13 0.49 9.44
C ARG A 19 -3.62 1.02 10.77
N TYR A 20 -2.68 1.96 10.73
CA TYR A 20 -2.57 2.95 11.79
C TYR A 20 -3.99 3.43 12.04
N ARG A 21 -4.63 2.92 13.10
CA ARG A 21 -6.00 3.27 13.44
C ARG A 21 -5.92 4.63 14.10
N LEU A 22 -5.67 5.65 13.29
CA LEU A 22 -5.65 7.03 13.73
C LEU A 22 -7.08 7.40 14.16
N PRO A 23 -7.24 8.15 15.26
CA PRO A 23 -8.56 8.64 15.67
C PRO A 23 -9.25 9.40 14.54
N ARG A 24 -10.59 9.44 14.57
CA ARG A 24 -11.37 10.21 13.57
C ARG A 24 -10.89 11.67 13.56
N GLY A 25 -10.70 12.22 12.37
CA GLY A 25 -10.14 13.56 12.16
C GLY A 25 -8.62 13.59 11.97
N TYR A 26 -7.88 12.54 12.34
CA TYR A 26 -6.41 12.48 12.28
C TYR A 26 -5.87 11.69 11.08
N SER A 27 -6.74 11.23 10.18
CA SER A 27 -6.34 10.45 9.00
C SER A 27 -5.38 11.18 8.06
N HIS A 28 -5.38 12.51 8.08
CA HIS A 28 -4.45 13.36 7.32
C HIS A 28 -3.01 13.32 7.87
N LEU A 29 -2.80 12.83 9.09
CA LEU A 29 -1.46 12.63 9.65
C LEU A 29 -0.84 11.29 9.22
N LYS A 30 -1.60 10.42 8.53
CA LYS A 30 -1.05 9.15 8.07
C LYS A 30 0.01 9.44 7.00
N PRO A 31 1.25 8.96 7.15
CA PRO A 31 2.22 9.03 6.07
C PRO A 31 1.70 8.23 4.88
N ASP A 32 1.50 8.91 3.75
CA ASP A 32 1.19 8.25 2.47
C ASP A 32 2.49 7.94 1.75
N ILE A 33 3.08 6.78 2.07
CA ILE A 33 4.33 6.33 1.45
C ILE A 33 4.20 6.20 -0.07
N GLY A 34 3.04 5.77 -0.57
CA GLY A 34 2.78 5.65 -2.00
C GLY A 34 2.78 7.00 -2.70
N GLY A 35 2.09 7.98 -2.11
CA GLY A 35 2.09 9.35 -2.59
C GLY A 35 3.47 10.01 -2.57
N ILE A 36 4.27 9.74 -1.53
CA ILE A 36 5.66 10.22 -1.43
C ILE A 36 6.52 9.64 -2.57
N ILE A 37 6.49 8.33 -2.78
CA ILE A 37 7.23 7.66 -3.88
C ILE A 37 6.82 8.23 -5.23
N LYS A 38 5.50 8.37 -5.47
CA LYS A 38 4.96 8.89 -6.72
C LYS A 38 5.47 10.31 -6.99
N LYS A 39 5.48 11.15 -5.96
CA LYS A 39 5.93 12.54 -6.06
C LYS A 39 7.42 12.59 -6.42
N LEU A 40 8.28 11.91 -5.66
CA LEU A 40 9.72 11.89 -5.92
C LEU A 40 10.03 11.42 -7.35
N ARG A 41 9.44 10.28 -7.75
CA ARG A 41 9.59 9.76 -9.12
C ARG A 41 9.18 10.77 -10.19
N GLN A 42 8.08 11.51 -9.97
CA GLN A 42 7.60 12.52 -10.91
C GLN A 42 8.50 13.76 -10.95
N ASP A 43 9.01 14.20 -9.80
CA ASP A 43 9.93 15.32 -9.68
C ASP A 43 11.23 15.04 -10.45
N SER A 44 11.67 13.78 -10.53
CA SER A 44 12.80 13.33 -11.36
C SER A 44 12.43 12.88 -12.78
N ALA A 45 11.21 13.16 -13.24
CA ALA A 45 10.71 12.81 -14.57
C ALA A 45 10.84 11.31 -14.94
N MET A 46 10.97 10.43 -13.94
CA MET A 46 11.18 9.00 -14.15
C MET A 46 9.85 8.30 -14.46
N LYS A 47 9.86 7.38 -15.44
CA LYS A 47 8.66 6.59 -15.78
C LYS A 47 8.43 5.49 -14.74
N GLN A 48 7.16 5.16 -14.48
CA GLN A 48 6.83 4.02 -13.61
C GLN A 48 7.48 2.71 -14.07
N GLU A 49 7.58 2.48 -15.39
CA GLU A 49 8.21 1.26 -15.91
C GLU A 49 9.70 1.18 -15.52
N SER A 50 10.42 2.31 -15.60
CA SER A 50 11.84 2.38 -15.23
C SER A 50 12.04 2.10 -13.75
N LEU A 51 11.29 2.80 -12.88
CA LEU A 51 11.40 2.56 -11.43
C LEU A 51 11.01 1.13 -11.05
N ALA A 52 9.95 0.60 -11.66
CA ALA A 52 9.50 -0.76 -11.37
C ALA A 52 10.57 -1.79 -11.78
N HIS A 53 11.20 -1.58 -12.94
CA HIS A 53 12.33 -2.39 -13.41
C HIS A 53 13.49 -2.35 -12.41
N ASP A 54 13.90 -1.16 -11.97
CA ASP A 54 15.06 -0.99 -11.08
C ASP A 54 14.83 -1.60 -9.68
N VAL A 55 13.59 -1.54 -9.19
CA VAL A 55 13.17 -2.16 -7.92
C VAL A 55 12.92 -3.68 -8.07
N GLY A 56 12.79 -4.18 -9.30
CA GLY A 56 12.49 -5.58 -9.58
C GLY A 56 11.03 -5.98 -9.29
N ILE A 57 10.08 -5.08 -9.54
CA ILE A 57 8.64 -5.33 -9.43
C ILE A 57 7.93 -5.03 -10.76
N SER A 58 6.67 -5.45 -10.90
CA SER A 58 5.90 -5.08 -12.09
C SER A 58 5.46 -3.62 -12.03
N ARG A 59 5.33 -2.95 -13.19
CA ARG A 59 4.71 -1.61 -13.28
C ARG A 59 3.34 -1.56 -12.62
N GLY A 60 2.54 -2.62 -12.75
CA GLY A 60 1.24 -2.74 -12.11
C GLY A 60 1.33 -2.74 -10.58
N ALA A 61 2.31 -3.45 -10.01
CA ALA A 61 2.56 -3.44 -8.57
C ALA A 61 2.96 -2.04 -8.09
N LEU A 62 3.88 -1.37 -8.78
CA LEU A 62 4.27 0.01 -8.47
C LEU A 62 3.08 0.96 -8.52
N SER A 63 2.23 0.86 -9.56
CA SER A 63 1.02 1.68 -9.67
C SER A 63 0.06 1.48 -8.48
N ARG A 64 -0.14 0.24 -8.02
CA ARG A 64 -0.97 0.02 -6.82
C ARG A 64 -0.32 0.63 -5.57
N ILE A 65 1.00 0.56 -5.44
CA ILE A 65 1.73 1.17 -4.32
C ILE A 65 1.56 2.69 -4.35
N GLU A 66 1.86 3.33 -5.48
CA GLU A 66 1.78 4.79 -5.64
C GLU A 66 0.37 5.37 -5.43
N ASN A 67 -0.67 4.57 -5.67
CA ASN A 67 -2.06 4.96 -5.46
C ASN A 67 -2.61 4.46 -4.11
N GLY A 68 -1.77 3.92 -3.22
CA GLY A 68 -2.15 3.46 -1.88
C GLY A 68 -3.02 2.19 -1.85
N ALA A 69 -3.19 1.51 -2.99
CA ALA A 69 -3.95 0.27 -3.13
C ALA A 69 -3.16 -0.96 -2.66
N ALA A 70 -1.83 -0.84 -2.51
CA ALA A 70 -0.96 -1.85 -1.92
C ALA A 70 0.13 -1.19 -1.08
N LEU A 71 0.61 -1.89 -0.06
CA LEU A 71 1.87 -1.52 0.60
C LEU A 71 3.03 -2.25 -0.09
N PRO A 72 4.22 -1.64 -0.19
CA PRO A 72 5.42 -2.37 -0.57
C PRO A 72 5.71 -3.45 0.48
N SER A 73 6.30 -4.57 0.05
CA SER A 73 6.94 -5.49 1.01
C SER A 73 8.16 -4.81 1.65
N PRO A 74 8.68 -5.30 2.78
CA PRO A 74 9.91 -4.77 3.36
C PRO A 74 11.06 -4.71 2.33
N GLU A 75 11.28 -5.80 1.59
CA GLU A 75 12.30 -5.87 0.53
C GLU A 75 12.06 -4.85 -0.61
N THR A 76 10.80 -4.64 -1.01
CA THR A 76 10.46 -3.64 -2.04
C THR A 76 10.73 -2.22 -1.51
N LEU A 77 10.43 -1.98 -0.23
CA LEU A 77 10.66 -0.68 0.41
C LEU A 77 12.16 -0.39 0.53
N ASP A 78 12.96 -1.37 0.93
CA ASP A 78 14.41 -1.23 1.02
C ASP A 78 14.99 -0.84 -0.35
N ARG A 79 14.61 -1.55 -1.41
CA ARG A 79 15.03 -1.22 -2.78
C ARG A 79 14.56 0.16 -3.24
N LEU A 80 13.33 0.56 -2.92
CA LEU A 80 12.81 1.90 -3.26
C LEU A 80 13.60 3.02 -2.59
N ILE A 81 14.18 2.78 -1.41
CA ILE A 81 15.01 3.76 -0.69
C ILE A 81 16.41 3.85 -1.28
N GLU A 82 16.91 2.77 -1.89
CA GLU A 82 18.23 2.71 -2.52
C GLU A 82 18.25 3.31 -3.94
N VAL A 83 17.08 3.43 -4.60
CA VAL A 83 16.98 4.08 -5.92
C VAL A 83 17.09 5.60 -5.77
N ASP A 84 17.93 6.21 -6.61
CA ASP A 84 18.03 7.66 -6.73
C ASP A 84 16.78 8.21 -7.45
N LEU A 85 15.85 8.76 -6.66
CA LEU A 85 14.53 9.21 -7.07
C LEU A 85 14.39 10.72 -7.14
#